data_AF-A0A6A6NEI6-F1
#
_entry.id   AF-A0A6A6NEI6-F1
#
_cell.length_a   1.000
_cell.length_b   1.000
_cell.length_c   1.000
_cell.angle_alpha   90.00
_cell.angle_beta   90.00
_cell.angle_gamma   90.00
#
_symmetry.space_group_name_H-M   'P 1'
#
loop_
_entity.id
_entity.type
_entity.pdbx_description
1 polymer ?
#
loop_
_entity_poly.entity_id
_entity_poly.type
_entity_poly.pdbx_seq_one_letter_code
_entity_poly.pdbx_strand_id
1 'polypeptide(L)'
;MRMRSALMVAVYQKQLKLSSLGRRRHSTGEIVNYIAVDAYRMGEFLGGFTQHGVLYYNCFYPLSFWVVGLGALTGLVHLLICGLLNMPFARFLQKCQYEFMIAQDERLRATSEILNSMKIIKLQSWEDKFKSLIESCRENEFKWLAESQFKKAYASLLYWLSPTIISSIIFLGCALFRSAPLNASTIFTVLATLRGMAEPVNTIPEALSAMIQVKVSFDRINTFLLDDEPKNESLSIIPSQNSDQSIMIQGGKFSWDPELMTPTVREVNLDVKWGQKIAICGPVGAGKSSLLYAILGEMPKISGTVNVFGSIAYVSQTSWIQSGTVRDNILYGKPMDEARYEKA
;
A
#
# COMPACT_ATOMS: atom_id res chain seq x y z
N MET A 1 -2.36 14.93 -5.67
CA MET A 1 -3.09 14.38 -6.83
C MET A 1 -2.21 13.84 -7.96
N ARG A 2 -1.44 14.66 -8.69
CA ARG A 2 -0.65 14.17 -9.87
C ARG A 2 0.31 13.01 -9.53
N MET A 3 1.00 13.09 -8.40
CA MET A 3 1.93 12.05 -7.95
C MET A 3 1.23 10.72 -7.68
N ARG A 4 0.07 10.76 -6.99
CA ARG A 4 -0.76 9.58 -6.74
C ARG A 4 -1.16 8.90 -8.05
N SER A 5 -1.71 9.65 -9.00
CA SER A 5 -2.13 9.11 -10.30
C SER A 5 -0.97 8.49 -11.08
N ALA A 6 0.19 9.16 -11.11
CA ALA A 6 1.39 8.65 -11.77
C ALA A 6 1.87 7.32 -11.14
N LEU A 7 1.91 7.24 -9.81
CA LEU A 7 2.29 6.02 -9.10
C LEU A 7 1.30 4.87 -9.34
N MET A 8 0.00 5.14 -9.34
CA MET A 8 -1.01 4.13 -9.64
C MET A 8 -0.83 3.56 -11.06
N VAL A 9 -0.55 4.41 -12.05
CA VAL A 9 -0.29 3.98 -13.42
C VAL A 9 1.02 3.18 -13.50
N ALA A 10 2.09 3.62 -12.84
CA ALA A 10 3.36 2.92 -12.82
C ALA A 10 3.24 1.52 -12.19
N VAL A 11 2.54 1.40 -11.06
CA VAL A 11 2.27 0.13 -10.39
C VAL A 11 1.43 -0.79 -11.29
N TYR A 12 0.39 -0.26 -11.94
CA TYR A 12 -0.44 -1.04 -12.86
C TYR A 12 0.35 -1.53 -14.08
N GLN A 13 1.16 -0.66 -14.70
CA GLN A 13 2.01 -1.05 -15.82
C GLN A 13 3.05 -2.11 -15.43
N LYS A 14 3.65 -1.97 -14.24
CA LYS A 14 4.59 -2.96 -13.70
C LYS A 14 3.90 -4.29 -13.43
N GLN A 15 2.70 -4.29 -12.86
CA GLN A 15 1.92 -5.50 -12.61
C GLN A 15 1.71 -6.34 -13.88
N LEU A 16 1.45 -5.68 -15.01
CA LEU A 16 1.28 -6.35 -16.32
C LEU A 16 2.58 -6.93 -16.88
N LYS A 17 3.74 -6.47 -16.40
CA LYS A 17 5.07 -6.90 -16.84
C LYS A 17 5.82 -7.70 -15.77
N LEU A 18 5.17 -8.08 -14.68
CA LEU A 18 5.85 -8.78 -13.60
C LEU A 18 6.06 -10.26 -13.96
N SER A 19 7.26 -10.76 -13.72
CA SER A 19 7.58 -12.18 -13.93
C SER A 19 6.72 -13.07 -13.01
N SER A 20 6.62 -14.36 -13.34
CA SER A 20 5.91 -15.33 -12.50
C SER A 20 6.52 -15.49 -11.11
N LEU A 21 7.84 -15.26 -10.97
CA LEU A 21 8.54 -15.22 -9.68
C LEU A 21 8.21 -13.94 -8.90
N GLY A 22 8.26 -12.77 -9.54
CA GLY A 22 7.87 -11.52 -8.90
C GLY A 22 6.40 -11.55 -8.43
N ARG A 23 5.50 -12.15 -9.23
CA ARG A 23 4.10 -12.39 -8.85
C ARG A 23 3.92 -13.32 -7.64
N ARG A 24 4.90 -14.18 -7.33
CA ARG A 24 4.90 -14.99 -6.10
C ARG A 24 5.41 -14.22 -4.89
N ARG A 25 6.37 -13.30 -5.09
CA ARG A 25 6.91 -12.43 -4.03
C ARG A 25 5.88 -11.38 -3.59
N HIS A 26 5.05 -10.91 -4.51
CA HIS A 26 4.01 -9.92 -4.25
C HIS A 26 2.61 -10.51 -4.43
N SER A 27 1.89 -10.69 -3.32
CA SER A 27 0.50 -11.17 -3.35
C SER A 27 -0.43 -10.13 -3.99
N THR A 28 -1.58 -10.60 -4.51
CA THR A 28 -2.60 -9.70 -5.07
C THR A 28 -3.08 -8.66 -4.06
N GLY A 29 -3.18 -9.03 -2.78
CA GLY A 29 -3.56 -8.10 -1.71
C GLY A 29 -2.52 -6.99 -1.48
N GLU A 30 -1.23 -7.32 -1.56
CA GLU A 30 -0.15 -6.32 -1.44
C GLU A 30 -0.14 -5.34 -2.60
N ILE A 31 -0.35 -5.81 -3.84
CA ILE A 31 -0.44 -4.93 -5.02
C ILE A 31 -1.61 -3.95 -4.89
N VAL A 32 -2.76 -4.43 -4.42
CA VAL A 32 -3.93 -3.56 -4.13
C VAL A 32 -3.57 -2.52 -3.06
N ASN A 33 -2.82 -2.91 -2.03
CA ASN A 33 -2.37 -1.97 -0.99
C ASN A 33 -1.37 -0.92 -1.53
N TYR A 34 -0.47 -1.28 -2.46
CA TYR A 34 0.43 -0.31 -3.10
C TYR A 34 -0.36 0.81 -3.81
N ILE A 35 -1.45 0.44 -4.47
CA ILE A 35 -2.32 1.37 -5.19
C ILE A 35 -3.22 2.16 -4.21
N ALA A 36 -3.90 1.48 -3.30
CA ALA A 36 -4.94 2.08 -2.46
C ALA A 36 -4.38 2.90 -1.30
N VAL A 37 -3.30 2.43 -0.68
CA VAL A 37 -2.75 3.00 0.57
C VAL A 37 -1.45 3.75 0.31
N ASP A 38 -0.48 3.11 -0.32
CA ASP A 38 0.89 3.66 -0.39
C ASP A 38 0.98 4.82 -1.38
N ALA A 39 0.43 4.67 -2.58
CA ALA A 39 0.33 5.77 -3.55
C ALA A 39 -0.53 6.94 -3.02
N TYR A 40 -1.53 6.66 -2.19
CA TYR A 40 -2.34 7.69 -1.53
C TYR A 40 -1.51 8.47 -0.51
N ARG A 41 -0.85 7.79 0.44
CA ARG A 41 -0.01 8.41 1.47
C ARG A 41 1.08 9.29 0.89
N MET A 42 1.74 8.80 -0.17
CA MET A 42 2.74 9.56 -0.90
C MET A 42 2.15 10.86 -1.49
N GLY A 43 0.96 10.80 -2.08
CA GLY A 43 0.30 11.96 -2.69
C GLY A 43 -0.13 13.03 -1.69
N GLU A 44 -0.59 12.64 -0.50
CA GLU A 44 -1.09 13.56 0.54
C GLU A 44 0.04 14.22 1.35
N PHE A 45 1.19 13.55 1.51
CA PHE A 45 2.32 14.07 2.27
C PHE A 45 2.80 15.45 1.81
N LEU A 46 2.82 15.68 0.49
CA LEU A 46 3.24 16.97 -0.09
C LEU A 46 2.32 18.14 0.34
N GLY A 47 1.02 17.88 0.51
CA GLY A 47 0.06 18.89 0.97
C GLY A 47 0.28 19.25 2.43
N GLY A 48 0.40 18.23 3.29
CA GLY A 48 0.60 18.43 4.73
C GLY A 48 1.94 19.06 5.10
N PHE A 49 3.03 18.69 4.42
CA PHE A 49 4.36 19.24 4.70
C PHE A 49 4.44 20.76 4.42
N THR A 50 3.80 21.20 3.33
CA THR A 50 3.79 22.62 2.93
C THR A 50 2.87 23.47 3.81
N GLN A 51 1.79 22.89 4.34
CA GLN A 51 0.83 23.59 5.20
C GLN A 51 1.33 23.76 6.65
N HIS A 52 2.21 22.87 7.13
CA HIS A 52 2.65 22.86 8.54
C HIS A 52 4.15 23.21 8.73
N GLY A 53 4.96 23.21 7.67
CA GLY A 53 6.41 23.31 7.77
C GLY A 53 6.97 24.68 7.40
N VAL A 54 7.85 25.20 8.27
CA VAL A 54 8.80 26.31 8.01
C VAL A 54 8.23 27.73 8.07
N LEU A 55 7.11 28.06 7.43
CA LEU A 55 6.63 29.46 7.39
C LEU A 55 6.19 30.00 8.77
N TYR A 56 5.48 29.20 9.57
CA TYR A 56 4.98 29.62 10.87
C TYR A 56 6.12 29.87 11.89
N TYR A 57 7.09 28.96 11.99
CA TYR A 57 8.19 29.11 12.96
C TYR A 57 9.09 30.32 12.68
N ASN A 58 9.32 30.64 11.40
CA ASN A 58 10.19 31.75 11.01
C ASN A 58 9.55 33.13 11.23
N CYS A 59 8.21 33.25 11.20
CA CYS A 59 7.53 34.53 11.42
C CYS A 59 7.22 34.82 12.90
N PHE A 60 6.83 33.81 13.68
CA PHE A 60 6.36 34.02 15.06
C PHE A 60 7.50 34.26 16.06
N TYR A 61 8.68 33.68 15.85
CA TYR A 61 9.84 33.85 16.73
C TYR A 61 10.44 35.28 16.72
N PRO A 62 10.71 35.92 15.58
CA PRO A 62 11.17 37.31 15.57
C PRO A 62 10.10 38.29 16.08
N LEU A 63 8.82 38.01 15.85
CA LEU A 63 7.71 38.83 16.35
C LEU A 63 7.63 38.80 17.89
N SER A 64 7.83 37.63 18.51
CA SER A 64 7.81 37.50 19.98
C SER A 64 9.02 38.15 20.64
N PHE A 65 10.20 38.05 20.02
CA PHE A 65 11.41 38.74 20.47
C PHE A 65 11.26 40.27 20.39
N TRP A 66 10.58 40.78 19.35
CA TRP A 66 10.31 42.21 19.19
C TRP A 66 9.34 42.76 20.25
N VAL A 67 8.35 41.96 20.67
CA VAL A 67 7.32 42.39 21.63
C VAL A 67 7.76 42.28 23.09
N VAL A 68 8.57 41.26 23.44
CA VAL A 68 8.84 40.89 24.84
C VAL A 68 10.34 40.96 25.21
N GLY A 69 11.23 41.16 24.23
CA GLY A 69 12.68 41.23 24.47
C GLY A 69 13.24 39.95 25.10
N LEU A 70 14.06 40.09 26.14
CA LEU A 70 14.67 38.95 26.87
C LEU A 70 13.63 37.99 27.48
N GLY A 71 12.41 38.46 27.76
CA GLY A 71 11.33 37.59 28.24
C GLY A 71 10.90 36.53 27.22
N ALA A 72 11.15 36.74 25.92
CA ALA A 72 10.89 35.75 24.87
C ALA A 72 11.77 34.49 25.00
N LEU A 73 12.94 34.58 25.64
CA LEU A 73 13.81 33.42 25.91
C LEU A 73 13.12 32.40 26.84
N THR A 74 12.27 32.86 27.76
CA THR A 74 11.47 31.96 28.61
C THR A 74 10.46 31.16 27.80
N GLY A 75 9.92 31.73 26.72
CA GLY A 75 9.06 31.02 25.76
C GLY A 75 9.82 29.97 24.93
N LEU A 76 11.08 30.23 24.60
CA LEU A 76 11.95 29.30 23.85
C LEU A 76 12.32 28.07 24.68
N VAL A 77 12.70 28.27 25.94
CA VAL A 77 12.94 27.20 26.91
C VAL A 77 11.66 26.38 27.11
N HIS A 78 10.50 27.04 27.13
CA HIS A 78 9.23 26.35 27.25
C HIS A 78 8.89 25.50 26.01
N LEU A 79 9.06 26.04 24.80
CA LEU A 79 8.85 25.27 23.56
C LEU A 79 9.74 24.03 23.49
N LEU A 80 11.00 24.15 23.93
CA LEU A 80 11.91 23.02 24.06
C LEU A 80 11.41 21.99 25.06
N ILE A 81 10.96 22.42 26.25
CA ILE A 81 10.42 21.51 27.27
C ILE A 81 9.14 20.82 26.78
N CYS A 82 8.20 21.56 26.17
CA CYS A 82 6.99 20.98 25.60
C CYS A 82 7.30 20.00 24.47
N GLY A 83 8.24 20.33 23.57
CA GLY A 83 8.69 19.41 22.54
C GLY A 83 9.29 18.12 23.11
N LEU A 84 10.15 18.25 24.13
CA LEU A 84 10.78 17.11 24.80
C LEU A 84 9.77 16.24 25.58
N LEU A 85 8.76 16.84 26.21
CA LEU A 85 7.69 16.13 26.92
C LEU A 85 6.67 15.49 25.97
N ASN A 86 6.41 16.10 24.81
CA ASN A 86 5.51 15.54 23.80
C ASN A 86 6.10 14.31 23.10
N MET A 87 7.42 14.19 23.01
CA MET A 87 8.10 13.02 22.39
C MET A 87 7.79 11.67 23.06
N PRO A 88 8.00 11.47 24.38
CA PRO A 88 7.65 10.21 25.04
C PRO A 88 6.14 9.98 25.03
N PHE A 89 5.33 11.04 25.12
CA PHE A 89 3.89 10.95 25.06
C PHE A 89 3.39 10.48 23.67
N ALA A 90 3.95 11.04 22.59
CA ALA A 90 3.67 10.63 21.23
C ALA A 90 4.07 9.17 20.98
N ARG A 91 5.24 8.73 21.47
CA ARG A 91 5.65 7.31 21.39
C ARG A 91 4.67 6.38 22.11
N PHE A 92 4.18 6.79 23.27
CA PHE A 92 3.20 6.02 24.02
C PHE A 92 1.85 5.94 23.31
N LEU A 93 1.37 7.06 22.76
CA LEU A 93 0.15 7.10 21.97
C LEU A 93 0.27 6.25 20.68
N GLN A 94 1.42 6.32 20.02
CA GLN A 94 1.75 5.52 18.84
C GLN A 94 1.75 4.03 19.16
N LYS A 95 2.29 3.61 20.31
CA LYS A 95 2.23 2.21 20.76
C LYS A 95 0.79 1.73 20.93
N CYS A 96 -0.07 2.52 21.56
CA CYS A 96 -1.48 2.13 21.73
C CYS A 96 -2.24 2.07 20.41
N GLN A 97 -1.97 3.00 19.50
CA GLN A 97 -2.52 2.97 18.14
C GLN A 97 -2.04 1.74 17.36
N TYR A 98 -0.78 1.36 17.53
CA TYR A 98 -0.21 0.16 16.91
C TYR A 98 -0.88 -1.13 17.40
N GLU A 99 -0.99 -1.33 18.72
CA GLU A 99 -1.67 -2.51 19.29
C GLU A 99 -3.16 -2.57 18.91
N PHE A 100 -3.84 -1.41 18.88
CA PHE A 100 -5.21 -1.31 18.38
C PHE A 100 -5.33 -1.79 16.92
N MET A 101 -4.41 -1.36 16.06
CA MET A 101 -4.40 -1.75 14.65
C MET A 101 -4.17 -3.26 14.46
N ILE A 102 -3.28 -3.87 15.25
CA ILE A 102 -3.07 -5.33 15.25
C ILE A 102 -4.37 -6.06 15.62
N ALA A 103 -5.01 -5.67 16.73
CA ALA A 103 -6.24 -6.31 17.18
C ALA A 103 -7.40 -6.13 16.16
N GLN A 104 -7.44 -4.98 15.49
CA GLN A 104 -8.40 -4.71 14.42
C GLN A 104 -8.16 -5.61 13.19
N ASP A 105 -6.91 -5.75 12.74
CA ASP A 105 -6.55 -6.60 11.61
C ASP A 105 -6.86 -8.08 11.88
N GLU A 106 -6.57 -8.56 13.10
CA GLU A 106 -6.90 -9.92 13.52
C GLU A 106 -8.41 -10.19 13.44
N ARG A 107 -9.25 -9.28 13.98
CA ARG A 107 -10.71 -9.41 13.91
C ARG A 107 -11.21 -9.38 12.47
N LEU A 108 -10.72 -8.45 11.65
CA LEU A 108 -11.13 -8.33 10.24
C LEU A 108 -10.77 -9.58 9.44
N ARG A 109 -9.56 -10.12 9.66
CA ARG A 109 -9.12 -11.36 9.04
C ARG A 109 -10.01 -12.55 9.43
N ALA A 110 -10.23 -12.76 10.72
CA ALA A 110 -11.09 -13.83 11.22
C ALA A 110 -12.51 -13.72 10.64
N THR A 111 -13.08 -12.50 10.61
CA THR A 111 -14.39 -12.25 10.02
C THR A 111 -14.42 -12.60 8.53
N SER A 112 -13.40 -12.22 7.77
CA SER A 112 -13.31 -12.52 6.34
C SER A 112 -13.18 -14.03 6.06
N GLU A 113 -12.38 -14.75 6.84
CA GLU A 113 -12.19 -16.20 6.70
C GLU A 113 -13.50 -16.97 6.98
N ILE A 114 -14.24 -16.53 8.00
CA ILE A 114 -15.56 -17.06 8.37
C ILE A 114 -16.59 -16.80 7.27
N LEU A 115 -16.65 -15.57 6.73
CA LEU A 115 -17.58 -15.23 5.64
C LEU A 115 -17.30 -16.03 4.36
N ASN A 116 -16.02 -16.19 4.00
CA ASN A 116 -15.62 -17.01 2.86
C ASN A 116 -15.98 -18.49 3.05
N SER A 117 -16.02 -18.97 4.29
CA SER A 117 -16.32 -20.36 4.65
C SER A 117 -17.76 -20.58 5.14
N MET A 118 -18.65 -19.60 4.97
CA MET A 118 -19.96 -19.56 5.60
C MET A 118 -20.83 -20.78 5.29
N LYS A 119 -20.75 -21.29 4.05
CA LYS A 119 -21.50 -22.50 3.65
C LYS A 119 -21.12 -23.73 4.49
N ILE A 120 -19.82 -23.95 4.72
CA ILE A 120 -19.33 -25.11 5.48
C ILE A 120 -19.71 -24.95 6.96
N ILE A 121 -19.59 -23.74 7.50
CA ILE A 121 -19.92 -23.43 8.90
C ILE A 121 -21.41 -23.69 9.17
N LYS A 122 -22.30 -23.24 8.27
CA LYS A 122 -23.74 -23.48 8.33
C LYS A 122 -24.07 -24.97 8.25
N LEU A 123 -23.43 -25.70 7.32
CA LEU A 123 -23.63 -27.15 7.17
C LEU A 123 -23.22 -27.93 8.43
N GLN A 124 -22.22 -27.45 9.17
CA GLN A 124 -21.71 -28.08 10.39
C GLN A 124 -22.33 -27.52 11.69
N SER A 125 -23.24 -26.54 11.59
CA SER A 125 -23.84 -25.85 12.75
C SER A 125 -22.80 -25.27 13.72
N TRP A 126 -21.66 -24.77 13.22
CA TRP A 126 -20.56 -24.21 14.03
C TRP A 126 -20.69 -22.70 14.31
N GLU A 127 -21.86 -22.11 14.06
CA GLU A 127 -22.09 -20.66 14.09
C GLU A 127 -21.75 -20.04 15.44
N ASP A 128 -22.25 -20.63 16.54
CA ASP A 128 -22.02 -20.09 17.89
C ASP A 128 -20.54 -20.15 18.29
N LYS A 129 -19.81 -21.18 17.84
CA LYS A 129 -18.37 -21.33 18.10
C LYS A 129 -17.54 -20.29 17.36
N PHE A 130 -17.90 -19.99 16.11
CA PHE A 130 -17.21 -18.94 15.35
C PHE A 130 -17.63 -17.53 15.79
N LYS A 131 -18.86 -17.36 16.26
CA LYS A 131 -19.33 -16.13 16.88
C LYS A 131 -18.52 -15.80 18.13
N SER A 132 -18.34 -16.75 19.05
CA SER A 132 -17.57 -16.50 20.27
C SER A 132 -16.09 -16.18 19.98
N LEU A 133 -15.52 -16.74 18.92
CA LEU A 133 -14.19 -16.38 18.43
C LEU A 133 -14.12 -14.93 17.94
N ILE A 134 -15.13 -14.45 17.20
CA ILE A 134 -15.18 -13.03 16.78
C ILE A 134 -15.36 -12.11 18.00
N GLU A 135 -16.19 -12.51 18.96
CA GLU A 135 -16.44 -11.74 20.19
C GLU A 135 -15.16 -11.58 21.02
N SER A 136 -14.35 -12.63 21.18
CA SER A 136 -13.08 -12.53 21.91
C SER A 136 -12.07 -11.60 21.21
N CYS A 137 -11.97 -11.65 19.87
CA CYS A 137 -11.18 -10.69 19.10
C CYS A 137 -11.71 -9.25 19.30
N ARG A 138 -13.04 -9.07 19.34
CA ARG A 138 -13.67 -7.76 19.54
C ARG A 138 -13.43 -7.19 20.92
N GLU A 139 -13.41 -8.02 21.97
CA GLU A 139 -13.07 -7.59 23.33
C GLU A 139 -11.63 -7.06 23.42
N ASN A 140 -10.68 -7.75 22.77
CA ASN A 140 -9.29 -7.29 22.70
C ASN A 140 -9.16 -5.98 21.91
N GLU A 141 -9.82 -5.85 20.76
CA GLU A 141 -9.88 -4.61 19.98
C GLU A 141 -10.46 -3.46 20.82
N PHE A 142 -11.54 -3.71 21.56
CA PHE A 142 -12.19 -2.71 22.39
C PHE A 142 -11.29 -2.23 23.53
N LYS A 143 -10.55 -3.12 24.19
CA LYS A 143 -9.58 -2.76 25.23
C LYS A 143 -8.55 -1.75 24.71
N TRP A 144 -7.93 -2.04 23.57
CA TRP A 144 -6.92 -1.15 22.98
C TRP A 144 -7.53 0.14 22.44
N LEU A 145 -8.73 0.08 21.87
CA LEU A 145 -9.47 1.27 21.45
C LEU A 145 -9.75 2.19 22.64
N ALA A 146 -10.26 1.65 23.75
CA ALA A 146 -10.56 2.41 24.96
C ALA A 146 -9.29 3.07 25.51
N GLU A 147 -8.20 2.31 25.69
CA GLU A 147 -6.92 2.87 26.14
C GLU A 147 -6.43 4.00 25.23
N SER A 148 -6.54 3.81 23.92
CA SER A 148 -6.13 4.80 22.92
C SER A 148 -6.95 6.08 23.02
N GLN A 149 -8.28 5.97 23.19
CA GLN A 149 -9.16 7.13 23.32
C GLN A 149 -8.96 7.88 24.63
N PHE A 150 -8.79 7.18 25.76
CA PHE A 150 -8.47 7.83 27.03
C PHE A 150 -7.15 8.62 26.95
N LYS A 151 -6.13 8.06 26.30
CA LYS A 151 -4.84 8.73 26.10
C LYS A 151 -4.97 9.95 25.18
N LYS A 152 -5.77 9.87 24.10
CA LYS A 152 -6.09 11.03 23.26
C LYS A 152 -6.83 12.13 24.02
N ALA A 153 -7.79 11.76 24.87
CA ALA A 153 -8.53 12.72 25.68
C ALA A 153 -7.60 13.47 26.64
N TYR A 154 -6.69 12.75 27.32
CA TYR A 154 -5.67 13.36 28.17
C TYR A 154 -4.73 14.30 27.39
N ALA A 155 -4.30 13.88 26.19
CA ALA A 155 -3.50 14.73 25.29
C ALA A 155 -4.23 16.04 24.94
N SER A 156 -5.51 15.93 24.59
CA SER A 156 -6.34 17.07 24.22
C SER A 156 -6.49 18.03 25.41
N LEU A 157 -6.71 17.51 26.61
CA LEU A 157 -6.80 18.33 27.82
C LEU A 157 -5.49 19.09 28.08
N LEU A 158 -4.32 18.44 27.97
CA LEU A 158 -3.03 19.11 28.11
C LEU A 158 -2.82 20.18 27.03
N TYR A 159 -3.26 19.91 25.79
CA TYR A 159 -3.20 20.88 24.70
C TYR A 159 -4.01 22.14 25.00
N TRP A 160 -5.25 22.00 25.49
CA TRP A 160 -6.11 23.14 25.82
C TRP A 160 -5.62 23.94 27.04
N LEU A 161 -4.98 23.28 28.02
CA LEU A 161 -4.44 23.95 29.21
C LEU A 161 -3.08 24.62 28.96
N SER A 162 -2.33 24.12 27.97
CA SER A 162 -0.95 24.55 27.68
C SER A 162 -0.83 26.08 27.50
N PRO A 163 -1.60 26.78 26.64
CA PRO A 163 -1.45 28.23 26.45
C PRO A 163 -1.63 29.04 27.74
N THR A 164 -2.53 28.62 28.63
CA THR A 164 -2.81 29.31 29.89
C THR A 164 -1.65 29.15 30.87
N ILE A 165 -1.12 27.94 31.02
CA ILE A 165 0.04 27.66 31.88
C ILE A 165 1.27 28.42 31.36
N ILE A 166 1.48 28.40 30.04
CA ILE A 166 2.62 29.06 29.40
C ILE A 166 2.57 30.56 29.56
N SER A 167 1.42 31.16 29.28
CA SER A 167 1.24 32.61 29.41
C SER A 167 1.50 33.07 30.85
N SER A 168 1.05 32.30 31.85
CA SER A 168 1.29 32.58 33.27
C SER A 168 2.79 32.58 33.61
N ILE A 169 3.56 31.61 33.10
CA ILE A 169 5.00 31.53 33.30
C ILE A 169 5.74 32.69 32.62
N ILE A 170 5.36 33.03 31.39
CA ILE A 170 5.98 34.14 30.65
C ILE A 170 5.71 35.48 31.34
N PHE A 171 4.48 35.71 31.82
CA PHE A 171 4.16 36.93 32.56
C PHE A 171 4.89 37.01 33.89
N LEU A 172 5.04 35.89 34.61
CA LEU A 172 5.87 35.81 35.81
C LEU A 172 7.34 36.15 35.51
N GLY A 173 7.90 35.59 34.43
CA GLY A 173 9.25 35.91 33.97
C GLY A 173 9.42 37.38 33.60
N CYS A 174 8.46 37.96 32.87
CA CYS A 174 8.48 39.38 32.51
C CYS A 174 8.46 40.29 33.74
N ALA A 175 7.69 39.91 34.78
CA ALA A 175 7.63 40.64 36.05
C ALA A 175 8.97 40.56 36.81
N LEU A 176 9.60 39.39 36.85
CA LEU A 176 10.88 39.17 37.57
C LEU A 176 12.05 39.87 36.89
N PHE A 177 12.16 39.78 35.56
CA PHE A 177 13.28 40.35 34.80
C PHE A 177 13.05 41.80 34.36
N ARG A 178 11.90 42.40 34.70
CA ARG A 178 11.48 43.75 34.26
C ARG A 178 11.68 44.01 32.76
N SER A 179 11.47 42.98 31.94
CA SER A 179 11.82 42.99 30.52
C SER A 179 10.83 43.76 29.64
N ALA A 180 9.56 43.83 30.05
CA ALA A 180 8.51 44.54 29.30
C ALA A 180 7.41 45.05 30.25
N PRO A 181 6.76 46.20 29.93
CA PRO A 181 5.60 46.66 30.68
C PRO A 181 4.41 45.73 30.48
N LEU A 182 3.80 45.29 31.60
CA LEU A 182 2.62 44.41 31.63
C LEU A 182 1.33 45.19 31.34
N ASN A 183 1.26 45.80 30.16
CA ASN A 183 0.08 46.51 29.66
C ASN A 183 -0.82 45.57 28.84
N ALA A 184 -2.07 45.96 28.65
CA ALA A 184 -3.04 45.19 27.88
C ALA A 184 -2.52 44.80 26.48
N SER A 185 -1.83 45.72 25.79
CA SER A 185 -1.22 45.46 24.48
C SER A 185 -0.21 44.31 24.52
N THR A 186 0.71 44.30 25.49
CA THR A 186 1.71 43.26 25.67
C THR A 186 1.05 41.92 25.99
N ILE A 187 0.07 41.91 26.91
CA ILE A 187 -0.63 40.69 27.35
C ILE A 187 -1.38 40.05 26.19
N PHE A 188 -2.20 40.82 25.46
CA PHE A 188 -2.96 40.28 24.32
C PHE A 188 -2.05 39.83 23.17
N THR A 189 -0.95 40.53 22.92
CA THR A 189 0.01 40.14 21.88
C THR A 189 0.74 38.84 22.23
N VAL A 190 1.12 38.64 23.50
CA VAL A 190 1.72 37.39 23.98
C VAL A 190 0.72 36.22 23.90
N LEU A 191 -0.53 36.43 24.32
CA LEU A 191 -1.57 35.39 24.23
C LEU A 191 -1.86 35.01 22.77
N ALA A 192 -1.94 35.98 21.86
CA ALA A 192 -2.17 35.75 20.45
C ALA A 192 -1.01 35.00 19.78
N THR A 193 0.24 35.39 20.09
CA THR A 193 1.43 34.72 19.55
C THR A 193 1.56 33.29 20.08
N LEU A 194 1.33 33.05 21.36
CA LEU A 194 1.36 31.69 21.95
C LEU A 194 0.29 30.77 21.37
N ARG A 195 -0.95 31.25 21.19
CA ARG A 195 -2.02 30.46 20.56
C ARG A 195 -1.69 30.13 19.11
N GLY A 196 -1.11 31.09 18.35
CA GLY A 196 -0.66 30.85 16.98
C GLY A 196 0.51 29.84 16.88
N MET A 197 1.36 29.75 17.91
CA MET A 197 2.47 28.78 17.95
C MET A 197 2.05 27.37 18.42
N ALA A 198 0.95 27.25 19.17
CA ALA A 198 0.52 25.98 19.73
C ALA A 198 0.14 24.96 18.64
N GLU A 199 -0.54 25.39 17.58
CA GLU A 199 -1.02 24.51 16.51
C GLU A 199 0.13 23.83 15.75
N PRO A 200 1.15 24.54 15.23
CA PRO A 200 2.32 23.91 14.60
C PRO A 200 3.05 22.88 15.49
N VAL A 201 3.22 23.18 16.79
CA VAL A 201 3.93 22.30 17.74
C VAL A 201 3.25 20.95 17.88
N ASN A 202 1.92 20.90 17.80
CA ASN A 202 1.16 19.65 17.91
C ASN A 202 1.11 18.86 16.61
N THR A 203 1.32 19.52 15.46
CA THR A 203 1.41 18.83 14.17
C THR A 203 2.79 18.21 13.89
N ILE A 204 3.84 18.58 14.63
CA ILE A 204 5.20 18.03 14.42
C ILE A 204 5.26 16.49 14.58
N PRO A 205 4.72 15.89 15.65
CA PRO A 205 4.73 14.43 15.80
C PRO A 205 3.99 13.70 14.69
N GLU A 206 2.88 14.28 14.22
CA GLU A 206 2.11 13.76 13.09
C GLU A 206 2.91 13.85 11.79
N ALA A 207 3.60 14.98 11.54
CA ALA A 207 4.46 15.16 10.39
C ALA A 207 5.65 14.19 10.37
N LEU A 208 6.30 13.97 11.53
CA LEU A 208 7.37 12.97 11.67
C LEU A 208 6.85 11.55 11.44
N SER A 209 5.69 11.23 11.99
CA SER A 209 5.05 9.93 11.77
C SER A 209 4.68 9.73 10.30
N ALA A 210 4.14 10.75 9.64
CA ALA A 210 3.82 10.75 8.23
C ALA A 210 5.09 10.57 7.37
N MET A 211 6.19 11.22 7.72
CA MET A 211 7.47 11.06 7.02
C MET A 211 8.00 9.62 7.11
N ILE A 212 7.93 9.00 8.30
CA ILE A 212 8.30 7.59 8.49
C ILE A 212 7.41 6.68 7.62
N GLN A 213 6.09 6.90 7.64
CA GLN A 213 5.14 6.10 6.85
C GLN A 213 5.36 6.26 5.34
N VAL A 214 5.67 7.47 4.87
CA VAL A 214 5.96 7.75 3.47
C VAL A 214 7.25 7.05 3.05
N LYS A 215 8.29 7.07 3.90
CA LYS A 215 9.52 6.32 3.64
C LYS A 215 9.25 4.82 3.46
N VAL A 216 8.52 4.20 4.38
CA VAL A 216 8.17 2.77 4.28
C VAL A 216 7.33 2.46 3.04
N SER A 217 6.41 3.37 2.68
CA SER A 217 5.58 3.23 1.47
C SER A 217 6.41 3.38 0.20
N PHE A 218 7.37 4.32 0.19
CA PHE A 218 8.33 4.51 -0.89
C PHE A 218 9.21 3.27 -1.07
N ASP A 219 9.79 2.74 0.01
CA ASP A 219 10.65 1.55 -0.04
C ASP A 219 9.88 0.36 -0.65
N ARG A 220 8.63 0.11 -0.22
CA ARG A 220 7.79 -0.97 -0.76
C ARG A 220 7.47 -0.80 -2.24
N ILE A 221 7.03 0.37 -2.67
CA ILE A 221 6.74 0.65 -4.09
C ILE A 221 8.02 0.54 -4.91
N ASN A 222 9.15 1.04 -4.41
CA ASN A 222 10.43 0.98 -5.10
C ASN A 222 10.89 -0.47 -5.28
N THR A 223 10.82 -1.30 -4.23
CA THR A 223 11.12 -2.75 -4.34
C THR A 223 10.24 -3.42 -5.39
N PHE A 224 8.93 -3.15 -5.40
CA PHE A 224 8.00 -3.71 -6.39
C PHE A 224 8.31 -3.26 -7.82
N LEU A 225 8.59 -1.97 -8.03
CA LEU A 225 8.87 -1.42 -9.36
C LEU A 225 10.21 -1.92 -9.92
N LEU A 226 11.16 -2.28 -9.06
CA LEU A 226 12.47 -2.82 -9.43
C LEU A 226 12.51 -4.35 -9.53
N ASP A 227 11.43 -5.05 -9.20
CA ASP A 227 11.40 -6.52 -9.23
C ASP A 227 11.42 -7.08 -10.67
N ASP A 228 11.73 -8.37 -10.79
CA ASP A 228 12.08 -9.03 -12.05
C ASP A 228 10.91 -9.03 -13.06
N GLU A 229 11.17 -8.52 -14.27
CA GLU A 229 10.28 -8.61 -15.44
C GLU A 229 10.67 -9.83 -16.30
N PRO A 230 9.73 -10.50 -16.99
CA PRO A 230 10.07 -11.56 -17.91
C PRO A 230 10.92 -10.96 -19.03
N LYS A 231 12.07 -11.60 -19.32
CA LYS A 231 12.92 -11.18 -20.43
C LYS A 231 12.14 -11.37 -21.74
N ASN A 232 11.92 -10.27 -22.46
CA ASN A 232 11.23 -10.23 -23.75
C ASN A 232 11.90 -11.08 -24.86
N GLU A 233 13.07 -11.67 -24.60
CA GLU A 233 13.80 -12.55 -25.53
C GLU A 233 13.32 -14.02 -25.50
N SER A 234 12.34 -14.35 -24.66
CA SER A 234 11.88 -15.73 -24.49
C SER A 234 11.06 -16.27 -25.66
N LEU A 235 10.26 -15.42 -26.32
CA LEU A 235 9.38 -15.76 -27.44
C LEU A 235 9.62 -14.89 -28.68
N SER A 236 9.70 -15.51 -29.85
CA SER A 236 9.51 -14.80 -31.12
C SER A 236 8.07 -15.03 -31.61
N ILE A 237 7.23 -13.99 -31.50
CA ILE A 237 5.92 -13.99 -32.15
C ILE A 237 6.13 -13.45 -33.56
N ILE A 238 6.06 -14.35 -34.54
CA ILE A 238 6.32 -14.02 -35.94
C ILE A 238 4.97 -13.75 -36.62
N PRO A 239 4.79 -12.61 -37.31
CA PRO A 239 3.59 -12.38 -38.13
C PRO A 239 3.43 -13.54 -39.12
N SER A 240 2.20 -14.02 -39.35
CA SER A 240 1.98 -15.13 -40.28
C SER A 240 2.28 -14.70 -41.72
N GLN A 241 3.54 -14.76 -42.13
CA GLN A 241 3.98 -14.58 -43.50
C GLN A 241 4.48 -15.92 -44.02
N ASN A 242 3.63 -16.58 -44.82
CA ASN A 242 3.96 -17.73 -45.68
C ASN A 242 4.64 -18.95 -45.05
N SER A 243 4.60 -19.12 -43.72
CA SER A 243 5.04 -20.36 -43.06
C SER A 243 3.86 -21.31 -42.82
N ASP A 244 4.00 -22.58 -43.20
CA ASP A 244 3.04 -23.65 -42.89
C ASP A 244 3.02 -24.02 -41.39
N GLN A 245 3.91 -23.43 -40.60
CA GLN A 245 4.09 -23.71 -39.19
C GLN A 245 3.33 -22.71 -38.30
N SER A 246 2.71 -23.24 -37.26
CA SER A 246 1.99 -22.49 -36.23
C SER A 246 2.79 -22.41 -34.93
N ILE A 247 3.42 -23.50 -34.50
CA ILE A 247 4.27 -23.55 -33.29
C ILE A 247 5.51 -24.38 -33.58
N MET A 248 6.68 -23.84 -33.24
CA MET A 248 7.95 -24.55 -33.31
C MET A 248 8.71 -24.40 -31.99
N ILE A 249 9.04 -25.54 -31.38
CA ILE A 249 9.90 -25.63 -30.19
C ILE A 249 11.07 -26.55 -30.53
N GLN A 250 12.30 -26.07 -30.36
CA GLN A 250 13.50 -26.90 -30.53
C GLN A 250 14.36 -26.86 -29.26
N GLY A 251 14.60 -28.03 -28.68
CA GLY A 251 15.42 -28.21 -27.49
C GLY A 251 14.95 -27.41 -26.27
N GLY A 252 13.64 -27.17 -26.16
CA GLY A 252 13.06 -26.29 -25.15
C GLY A 252 13.25 -26.82 -23.73
N LYS A 253 13.96 -26.06 -22.88
CA LYS A 253 14.09 -26.31 -21.44
C LYS A 253 13.47 -25.13 -20.68
N PHE A 254 12.48 -25.41 -19.83
CA PHE A 254 11.73 -24.39 -19.11
C PHE A 254 11.68 -24.69 -17.61
N SER A 255 11.76 -23.65 -16.79
CA SER A 255 11.59 -23.74 -15.35
C SER A 255 10.83 -22.53 -14.82
N TRP A 256 9.95 -22.75 -13.83
CA TRP A 256 9.31 -21.66 -13.09
C TRP A 256 10.30 -20.90 -12.21
N ASP A 257 11.37 -21.58 -11.81
CA ASP A 257 12.45 -21.03 -11.01
C ASP A 257 13.79 -21.36 -11.70
N PRO A 258 14.52 -20.36 -12.22
CA PRO A 258 15.77 -20.56 -12.92
C PRO A 258 16.90 -21.00 -11.99
N GLU A 259 16.75 -20.86 -10.66
CA GLU A 259 17.75 -21.31 -9.67
C GLU A 259 17.64 -22.82 -9.40
N LEU A 260 16.52 -23.45 -9.74
CA LEU A 260 16.37 -24.90 -9.62
C LEU A 260 17.27 -25.63 -10.62
N MET A 261 18.12 -26.51 -10.10
CA MET A 261 18.98 -27.42 -10.86
C MET A 261 18.23 -28.31 -11.85
N THR A 262 16.91 -28.49 -11.67
CA THR A 262 16.09 -29.39 -12.47
C THR A 262 14.98 -28.62 -13.19
N PRO A 263 14.98 -28.57 -14.54
CA PRO A 263 13.90 -27.92 -15.27
C PRO A 263 12.60 -28.69 -15.07
N THR A 264 11.49 -27.96 -14.97
CA THR A 264 10.14 -28.53 -14.88
C THR A 264 9.75 -29.23 -16.19
N VAL A 265 10.17 -28.67 -17.32
CA VAL A 265 9.93 -29.23 -18.66
C VAL A 265 11.26 -29.32 -19.39
N ARG A 266 11.61 -30.52 -19.86
CA ARG A 266 12.94 -30.83 -20.40
C ARG A 266 12.84 -31.31 -21.85
N GLU A 267 13.71 -30.76 -22.69
CA GLU A 267 14.03 -31.28 -24.03
C GLU A 267 12.80 -31.46 -24.92
N VAL A 268 11.93 -30.44 -24.91
CA VAL A 268 10.75 -30.43 -25.77
C VAL A 268 11.17 -30.08 -27.19
N ASN A 269 10.83 -30.96 -28.12
CA ASN A 269 10.86 -30.71 -29.56
C ASN A 269 9.44 -30.89 -30.09
N LEU A 270 8.84 -29.82 -30.60
CA LEU A 270 7.46 -29.81 -31.07
C LEU A 270 7.37 -28.98 -32.35
N ASP A 271 6.79 -29.56 -33.40
CA ASP A 271 6.48 -28.87 -34.65
C ASP A 271 4.99 -29.06 -34.95
N VAL A 272 4.25 -27.96 -35.00
CA VAL A 272 2.80 -27.92 -35.24
C VAL A 272 2.53 -27.09 -36.48
N LYS A 273 1.78 -27.67 -37.42
CA LYS A 273 1.37 -26.99 -38.65
C LYS A 273 -0.02 -26.37 -38.53
N TRP A 274 -0.31 -25.37 -39.36
CA TRP A 274 -1.64 -24.78 -39.43
C TRP A 274 -2.72 -25.81 -39.77
N GLY A 275 -3.89 -25.67 -39.14
CA GLY A 275 -5.04 -26.56 -39.34
C GLY A 275 -5.01 -27.89 -38.56
N GLN A 276 -3.93 -28.17 -37.82
CA GLN A 276 -3.84 -29.38 -37.01
C GLN A 276 -4.63 -29.27 -35.70
N LYS A 277 -5.26 -30.38 -35.29
CA LYS A 277 -5.90 -30.55 -33.99
C LYS A 277 -5.03 -31.49 -33.16
N ILE A 278 -4.44 -30.98 -32.08
CA ILE A 278 -3.48 -31.72 -31.26
C ILE A 278 -4.05 -31.92 -29.85
N ALA A 279 -3.88 -33.12 -29.30
CA ALA A 279 -4.19 -33.44 -27.92
C ALA A 279 -2.91 -33.74 -27.14
N ILE A 280 -2.79 -33.20 -25.93
CA ILE A 280 -1.67 -33.44 -25.01
C ILE A 280 -2.16 -34.31 -23.86
N CYS A 281 -1.66 -35.54 -23.78
CA CYS A 281 -2.05 -36.52 -22.78
C CYS A 281 -0.89 -36.84 -21.83
N GLY A 282 -1.19 -37.21 -20.58
CA GLY A 282 -0.19 -37.61 -19.60
C GLY A 282 -0.71 -37.56 -18.16
N PRO A 283 0.02 -38.14 -17.19
CA PRO A 283 -0.41 -38.23 -15.80
C PRO A 283 -0.53 -36.85 -15.13
N VAL A 284 -1.21 -36.80 -13.97
CA VAL A 284 -1.30 -35.59 -13.14
C VAL A 284 0.12 -35.15 -12.74
N GLY A 285 0.41 -33.85 -12.84
CA GLY A 285 1.74 -33.31 -12.53
C GLY A 285 2.80 -33.45 -13.65
N ALA A 286 2.48 -34.05 -14.80
CA ALA A 286 3.45 -34.24 -15.90
C ALA A 286 3.90 -32.96 -16.63
N GLY A 287 3.52 -31.77 -16.16
CA GLY A 287 3.91 -30.50 -16.79
C GLY A 287 3.09 -30.06 -18.01
N LYS A 288 1.92 -30.67 -18.26
CA LYS A 288 1.03 -30.31 -19.39
C LYS A 288 0.66 -28.81 -19.40
N SER A 289 0.20 -28.29 -18.27
CA SER A 289 -0.13 -26.86 -18.14
C SER A 289 1.13 -25.98 -18.26
N SER A 290 2.27 -26.45 -17.72
CA SER A 290 3.56 -25.74 -17.86
C SER A 290 4.00 -25.62 -19.32
N LEU A 291 3.78 -26.66 -20.14
CA LEU A 291 4.05 -26.60 -21.58
C LEU A 291 3.19 -25.54 -22.29
N LEU A 292 1.90 -25.41 -21.92
CA LEU A 292 1.04 -24.35 -22.44
C LEU A 292 1.55 -22.96 -22.02
N TYR A 293 1.97 -22.78 -20.76
CA TYR A 293 2.58 -21.53 -20.31
C TYR A 293 3.91 -21.22 -21.01
N ALA A 294 4.69 -22.24 -21.38
CA ALA A 294 5.90 -22.06 -22.18
C ALA A 294 5.58 -21.58 -23.61
N ILE A 295 4.51 -22.09 -24.23
CA ILE A 295 4.03 -21.60 -25.54
C ILE A 295 3.51 -20.16 -25.45
N LEU A 296 2.87 -19.80 -24.33
CA LEU A 296 2.42 -18.42 -24.05
C LEU A 296 3.55 -17.46 -23.68
N GLY A 297 4.74 -17.97 -23.34
CA GLY A 297 5.89 -17.15 -22.92
C GLY A 297 5.86 -16.70 -21.47
N GLU A 298 4.91 -17.20 -20.69
CA GLU A 298 4.79 -16.90 -19.26
C GLU A 298 5.79 -17.70 -18.40
N MET A 299 6.33 -18.79 -18.96
CA MET A 299 7.31 -19.64 -18.30
C MET A 299 8.74 -19.32 -18.77
N PRO A 300 9.67 -18.99 -17.85
CA PRO A 300 11.06 -18.70 -18.21
C PRO A 300 11.72 -19.85 -18.98
N LYS A 301 12.35 -19.48 -20.10
CA LYS A 301 13.15 -20.38 -20.95
C LYS A 301 14.61 -20.36 -20.49
N ILE A 302 15.15 -21.53 -20.19
CA ILE A 302 16.57 -21.73 -19.86
C ILE A 302 17.39 -21.89 -21.16
N SER A 303 16.91 -22.73 -22.08
CA SER A 303 17.56 -22.98 -23.36
C SER A 303 16.55 -23.40 -24.44
N GLY A 304 16.98 -23.32 -25.70
CA GLY A 304 16.19 -23.69 -26.87
C GLY A 304 15.50 -22.51 -27.54
N THR A 305 14.71 -22.80 -28.58
CA THR A 305 13.95 -21.81 -29.34
C THR A 305 12.45 -22.12 -29.26
N VAL A 306 11.64 -21.06 -29.17
CA VAL A 306 10.18 -21.13 -29.19
C VAL A 306 9.69 -20.03 -30.12
N ASN A 307 9.09 -20.46 -31.23
CA ASN A 307 8.53 -19.59 -32.24
C ASN A 307 7.03 -19.88 -32.35
N VAL A 308 6.21 -18.84 -32.21
CA VAL A 308 4.76 -18.93 -32.39
C VAL A 308 4.37 -18.00 -33.52
N PHE A 309 3.60 -18.51 -34.48
CA PHE A 309 3.17 -17.77 -35.65
C PHE A 309 1.70 -17.34 -35.48
N GLY A 310 1.44 -16.03 -35.59
CA GLY A 310 0.08 -15.47 -35.46
C GLY A 310 -0.35 -15.17 -34.02
N SER A 311 -1.67 -15.19 -33.77
CA SER A 311 -2.27 -14.85 -32.46
C SER A 311 -2.69 -16.08 -31.68
N ILE A 312 -2.52 -16.05 -30.36
CA ILE A 312 -2.90 -17.14 -29.45
C ILE A 312 -4.21 -16.82 -28.73
N ALA A 313 -5.11 -17.81 -28.61
CA ALA A 313 -6.24 -17.78 -27.69
C ALA A 313 -6.00 -18.80 -26.57
N TYR A 314 -6.27 -18.41 -25.32
CA TYR A 314 -5.99 -19.23 -24.15
C TYR A 314 -7.22 -19.36 -23.26
N VAL A 315 -7.45 -20.58 -22.76
CA VAL A 315 -8.47 -20.89 -21.75
C VAL A 315 -7.76 -21.56 -20.58
N SER A 316 -7.80 -20.93 -19.41
CA SER A 316 -7.17 -21.43 -18.19
C SER A 316 -7.96 -22.58 -17.56
N GLN A 317 -7.27 -23.42 -16.79
CA GLN A 317 -7.89 -24.52 -16.04
C GLN A 317 -8.90 -24.01 -15.00
N THR A 318 -8.58 -22.91 -14.33
CA THR A 318 -9.50 -22.17 -13.47
C THR A 318 -10.10 -21.04 -14.28
N SER A 319 -11.43 -20.98 -14.39
CA SER A 319 -12.10 -19.92 -15.11
C SER A 319 -11.88 -18.56 -14.43
N TRP A 320 -11.60 -17.54 -15.24
CA TRP A 320 -11.55 -16.16 -14.79
C TRP A 320 -12.69 -15.39 -15.46
N ILE A 321 -13.61 -14.86 -14.65
CA ILE A 321 -14.81 -14.15 -15.10
C ILE A 321 -14.74 -12.73 -14.54
N GLN A 322 -14.83 -11.75 -15.42
CA GLN A 322 -14.86 -10.34 -15.07
C GLN A 322 -16.23 -9.95 -14.50
N SER A 323 -16.24 -8.94 -13.63
CA SER A 323 -17.49 -8.31 -13.19
C SER A 323 -18.18 -7.67 -14.40
N GLY A 324 -19.44 -8.02 -14.63
CA GLY A 324 -20.20 -7.56 -15.80
C GLY A 324 -21.26 -8.58 -16.20
N THR A 325 -21.85 -8.40 -17.38
CA THR A 325 -22.81 -9.41 -17.90
C THR A 325 -22.08 -10.61 -18.49
N VAL A 326 -22.79 -11.73 -18.63
CA VAL A 326 -22.28 -12.91 -19.34
C VAL A 326 -21.91 -12.55 -20.78
N ARG A 327 -22.71 -11.68 -21.42
CA ARG A 327 -22.45 -11.17 -22.77
C ARG A 327 -21.11 -10.43 -22.84
N ASP A 328 -20.84 -9.53 -21.90
CA ASP A 328 -19.59 -8.74 -21.88
C ASP A 328 -18.36 -9.65 -21.71
N ASN A 329 -18.48 -10.67 -20.87
CA ASN A 329 -17.43 -11.66 -20.66
C ASN A 329 -17.13 -12.47 -21.94
N ILE A 330 -18.16 -12.81 -22.74
CA ILE A 330 -17.98 -13.51 -24.01
C ILE A 330 -17.40 -12.59 -25.09
N LEU A 331 -17.87 -11.34 -25.17
CA LEU A 331 -17.38 -10.37 -26.16
C LEU A 331 -15.97 -9.87 -25.86
N TYR A 332 -15.59 -9.83 -24.57
CA TYR A 332 -14.25 -9.47 -24.09
C TYR A 332 -13.72 -8.15 -24.70
N GLY A 333 -14.58 -7.13 -24.75
CA GLY A 333 -14.27 -5.80 -25.28
C GLY A 333 -14.40 -5.64 -26.80
N LYS A 334 -14.79 -6.68 -27.54
CA LYS A 334 -15.09 -6.58 -28.98
C LYS A 334 -16.53 -6.16 -29.24
N PRO A 335 -16.82 -5.50 -30.38
CA PRO A 335 -18.20 -5.21 -30.78
C PRO A 335 -18.97 -6.51 -31.05
N MET A 336 -20.28 -6.48 -30.81
CA MET A 336 -21.15 -7.65 -31.02
C MET A 336 -21.41 -7.87 -32.50
N ASP A 337 -21.11 -9.07 -32.96
CA ASP A 337 -21.56 -9.63 -34.24
C ASP A 337 -22.62 -10.70 -33.92
N GLU A 338 -23.89 -10.33 -34.08
CA GLU A 338 -25.03 -11.19 -33.70
C GLU A 338 -24.98 -12.55 -34.41
N ALA A 339 -24.70 -12.55 -35.72
CA ALA A 339 -24.69 -13.77 -36.53
C ALA A 339 -23.56 -14.73 -36.12
N ARG A 340 -22.42 -14.20 -35.67
CA ARG A 340 -21.31 -15.02 -35.15
C ARG A 340 -21.57 -15.50 -33.72
N TYR A 341 -22.16 -14.63 -32.90
CA TYR A 341 -22.44 -14.92 -31.49
C TYR A 341 -23.48 -16.03 -31.33
N GLU A 342 -24.54 -16.02 -32.15
CA GLU A 342 -25.58 -17.07 -32.11
C GLU A 342 -25.12 -18.43 -32.64
N LYS A 343 -24.08 -18.46 -33.49
CA LYS A 343 -23.52 -19.70 -34.05
C LYS A 343 -22.50 -20.40 -33.16
N ALA A 344 -21.94 -19.70 -32.16
CA ALA A 344 -20.84 -20.17 -31.32
C ALA A 344 -21.34 -21.06 -30.17
#